data_AF-A0AAW1PI89-F1
#
_entry.id   AF-A0AAW1PI89-F1
#
_cell.length_a   1.000
_cell.length_b   1.000
_cell.length_c   1.000
_cell.angle_alpha   90.00
_cell.angle_beta   90.00
_cell.angle_gamma   90.00
#
_symmetry.space_group_name_H-M   'P 1'
#
loop_
_entity.id
_entity.type
_entity.pdbx_description
1 polymer ?
#
loop_
_entity_poly.entity_id
_entity_poly.type
_entity_poly.pdbx_seq_one_letter_code
_entity_poly.pdbx_strand_id
1 'polypeptide(L)'
;MATSGFMFMTGDVLCQAIQNDLSLQGLRDNWDAGRTARFGLVGLTLHGPTFFMGFRAVDGFYGHATGITTVLKKTATVQLGILPPFLTAFFYYMRRLEGKDHDAGVQSVKDNFTTAFLMGNSYWPFVNVINFRFMPADKRVLLTSSAAVLYNTFLSWVNVSAPEERKEEVLAAEHALEGGSAHAVDALHPKS
;
A
#
# COMPACT_ATOMS: atom_id res chain seq x y z
N MET A 1 -0.80 12.07 13.13
CA MET A 1 -0.50 12.79 11.87
C MET A 1 0.95 12.61 11.46
N ALA A 2 1.93 13.06 12.26
CA ALA A 2 3.36 12.91 11.94
C ALA A 2 3.80 11.47 11.61
N THR A 3 3.35 10.49 12.40
CA THR A 3 3.63 9.06 12.15
C THR A 3 3.18 8.61 10.77
N SER A 4 2.03 9.09 10.30
CA SER A 4 1.51 8.77 8.97
C SER A 4 2.35 9.39 7.86
N GLY A 5 2.78 10.65 8.03
CA GLY A 5 3.72 11.27 7.09
C GLY A 5 5.01 10.47 6.97
N PHE A 6 5.59 10.07 8.09
CA PHE A 6 6.80 9.25 8.10
C PHE A 6 6.60 7.89 7.41
N MET A 7 5.51 7.18 7.70
CA MET A 7 5.20 5.89 7.06
C MET A 7 5.07 6.01 5.53
N PHE A 8 4.50 7.10 5.02
CA PHE A 8 4.40 7.33 3.58
C PHE A 8 5.77 7.65 2.96
N MET A 9 6.59 8.46 3.63
CA MET A 9 7.97 8.73 3.19
C MET A 9 8.79 7.46 3.13
N THR A 10 8.75 6.62 4.18
CA THR A 10 9.50 5.36 4.22
C THR A 10 9.02 4.39 3.13
N GLY A 11 7.71 4.32 2.89
CA GLY A 11 7.17 3.49 1.81
C GLY A 11 7.67 3.94 0.42
N ASP A 12 7.65 5.25 0.17
CA ASP A 12 8.18 5.78 -1.09
C ASP A 12 9.69 5.55 -1.25
N VAL A 13 10.48 5.79 -0.20
CA VAL A 13 11.94 5.51 -0.22
C VAL A 13 12.20 4.03 -0.50
N LEU A 14 11.43 3.13 0.10
CA LEU A 14 11.56 1.69 -0.18
C LEU A 14 11.19 1.36 -1.63
N CYS A 15 10.16 2.02 -2.19
CA CYS A 15 9.81 1.85 -3.60
C CYS A 15 10.94 2.33 -4.51
N GLN A 16 11.55 3.48 -4.22
CA GLN A 16 12.71 3.98 -4.96
C GLN A 16 13.92 3.06 -4.81
N ALA A 17 14.14 2.47 -3.63
CA ALA A 17 15.21 1.51 -3.43
C ALA A 17 15.00 0.27 -4.32
N ILE A 18 13.78 -0.25 -4.42
CA ILE A 18 13.44 -1.38 -5.30
C ILE A 18 13.67 -1.00 -6.78
N GLN A 19 13.27 0.19 -7.20
CA GLN A 19 13.50 0.68 -8.57
C GLN A 19 14.99 0.88 -8.92
N ASN A 20 15.85 0.94 -7.90
CA ASN A 20 17.30 1.07 -8.04
C ASN A 20 18.02 -0.24 -7.63
N ASP A 21 17.38 -1.39 -7.84
CA ASP A 21 17.93 -2.73 -7.60
C ASP A 21 18.45 -2.94 -6.17
N LEU A 22 17.89 -2.22 -5.19
CA LEU A 22 18.32 -2.17 -3.79
C LEU A 22 19.80 -1.75 -3.62
N SER A 23 20.39 -1.10 -4.63
CA SER A 23 21.73 -0.54 -4.57
C SER A 23 21.73 0.77 -3.81
N LEU A 24 22.56 0.88 -2.76
CA LEU A 24 22.73 2.13 -2.02
C LEU A 24 23.29 3.25 -2.92
N GLN A 25 24.16 2.91 -3.87
CA GLN A 25 24.68 3.87 -4.83
C GLN A 25 23.60 4.30 -5.83
N GLY A 26 22.86 3.35 -6.39
CA GLY A 26 21.76 3.64 -7.31
C GLY A 26 20.69 4.51 -6.66
N LEU A 27 20.29 4.20 -5.43
CA LEU A 27 19.37 5.02 -4.66
C LEU A 27 19.94 6.43 -4.44
N ARG A 28 21.20 6.56 -4.02
CA ARG A 28 21.81 7.88 -3.80
C ARG A 28 21.81 8.74 -5.06
N ASP A 29 22.12 8.15 -6.21
CA ASP A 29 22.30 8.88 -7.46
C ASP A 29 20.95 9.26 -8.11
N ASN A 30 19.90 8.44 -7.89
CA ASN A 30 18.59 8.60 -8.55
C ASN A 30 17.43 8.94 -7.59
N TRP A 31 17.69 9.23 -6.31
CA TRP A 31 16.63 9.49 -5.34
C TRP A 31 15.85 10.78 -5.67
N ASP A 32 14.56 10.63 -5.94
CA ASP A 32 13.60 11.73 -6.05
C ASP A 32 13.07 12.10 -4.65
N ALA A 33 13.81 12.98 -3.98
CA ALA A 33 13.41 13.54 -2.69
C ALA A 33 12.10 14.35 -2.78
N GLY A 34 11.79 14.94 -3.95
CA GLY A 34 10.55 15.66 -4.18
C GLY A 34 9.34 14.73 -4.14
N ARG A 35 9.44 13.56 -4.75
CA ARG A 35 8.43 12.49 -4.69
C ARG A 35 8.22 12.02 -3.25
N THR A 36 9.30 11.74 -2.52
CA THR A 36 9.22 11.36 -1.10
C THR A 36 8.53 12.43 -0.26
N ALA A 37 8.84 13.70 -0.48
CA ALA A 37 8.21 14.81 0.23
C ALA A 37 6.70 14.89 -0.05
N ARG A 38 6.26 14.68 -1.29
CA ARG A 38 4.83 14.64 -1.66
C ARG A 38 4.10 13.49 -0.96
N PHE A 39 4.70 12.29 -0.94
CA PHE A 39 4.17 11.15 -0.18
C PHE A 39 4.04 11.48 1.31
N GLY A 40 5.08 12.09 1.89
CA GLY A 40 5.05 12.56 3.28
C GLY A 40 3.93 13.57 3.54
N LEU A 41 3.72 14.53 2.63
CA LEU A 41 2.65 15.51 2.71
C LEU A 41 1.28 14.83 2.66
N VAL A 42 1.06 13.90 1.72
CA VAL A 42 -0.17 13.12 1.65
C VAL A 42 -0.41 12.32 2.92
N GLY A 43 0.61 11.67 3.46
CA GLY A 43 0.54 10.96 4.74
C GLY A 43 0.13 11.88 5.89
N LEU A 44 0.69 13.09 5.93
CA LEU A 44 0.47 14.08 6.98
C LEU A 44 -0.93 14.73 6.90
N THR A 45 -1.35 15.17 5.71
CA THR A 45 -2.51 16.05 5.52
C THR A 45 -3.77 15.31 5.06
N LEU A 46 -3.63 14.13 4.43
CA LEU A 46 -4.75 13.36 3.91
C LEU A 46 -4.95 12.08 4.72
N HIS A 47 -3.99 11.15 4.67
CA HIS A 47 -4.17 9.83 5.30
C HIS A 47 -4.36 9.94 6.82
N GLY A 48 -3.46 10.64 7.51
CA GLY A 48 -3.53 10.80 8.97
C GLY A 48 -4.90 11.31 9.45
N PRO A 49 -5.38 12.48 8.99
CA PRO A 49 -6.68 13.02 9.40
C PRO A 49 -7.83 12.10 9.03
N THR A 50 -7.84 11.56 7.81
CA THR A 50 -8.92 10.70 7.30
C THR A 50 -9.12 9.47 8.17
N PHE A 51 -8.05 8.73 8.46
CA PHE A 51 -8.15 7.50 9.24
C PHE A 51 -8.30 7.75 10.73
N PHE A 52 -7.72 8.81 11.29
CA PHE A 52 -7.96 9.18 12.68
C PHE A 52 -9.43 9.53 12.93
N MET A 53 -10.00 10.40 12.09
CA MET A 53 -11.42 10.79 12.21
C MET A 53 -12.34 9.63 11.85
N GLY A 54 -12.01 8.88 10.79
CA GLY A 54 -12.77 7.74 10.32
C GLY A 54 -12.90 6.64 11.38
N PHE A 55 -11.78 6.22 11.99
CA PHE A 55 -11.84 5.23 13.07
C PHE A 55 -12.63 5.73 14.29
N ARG A 56 -12.48 7.01 14.68
CA ARG A 56 -13.29 7.59 15.75
C ARG A 56 -14.79 7.59 15.43
N ALA A 57 -15.16 7.91 14.19
CA ALA A 57 -16.56 7.87 13.75
C ALA A 57 -17.12 6.45 13.76
N VAL A 58 -16.36 5.48 13.26
CA VAL A 58 -16.72 4.05 13.27
C VAL A 58 -16.86 3.54 14.71
N ASP A 59 -15.94 3.89 15.60
CA ASP A 59 -16.02 3.51 17.01
C ASP A 59 -17.20 4.17 17.73
N GLY A 60 -17.51 5.44 17.41
CA GLY A 60 -18.68 6.13 17.93
C GLY A 60 -20.01 5.53 17.46
N PHE A 61 -20.08 5.07 16.21
CA PHE A 61 -21.31 4.51 15.63
C PHE A 61 -21.57 3.07 16.10
N TYR A 62 -20.54 2.23 16.18
CA TYR A 62 -20.69 0.80 16.51
C TYR A 62 -20.39 0.45 17.99
N GLY A 63 -19.86 1.39 18.78
CA GLY A 63 -19.43 1.15 20.15
C GLY A 63 -18.16 0.27 20.24
N HIS A 64 -17.83 -0.22 21.43
CA HIS A 64 -16.68 -1.14 21.59
C HIS A 64 -16.92 -2.46 20.84
N ALA A 65 -15.87 -3.00 20.22
CA ALA A 65 -15.97 -4.27 19.51
C ALA A 65 -16.00 -5.44 20.50
N THR A 66 -17.21 -5.88 20.85
CA THR A 66 -17.44 -6.96 21.83
C THR A 66 -17.58 -8.36 21.21
N GLY A 67 -17.75 -8.44 19.88
CA GLY A 67 -17.90 -9.71 19.17
C GLY A 67 -17.53 -9.61 17.69
N ILE A 68 -17.40 -10.77 17.03
CA ILE A 68 -16.92 -10.87 15.64
C ILE A 68 -17.80 -10.10 14.65
N THR A 69 -19.12 -10.07 14.87
CA THR A 69 -20.05 -9.31 14.03
C THR A 69 -19.76 -7.81 14.07
N THR A 70 -19.45 -7.25 15.23
CA THR A 70 -19.10 -5.82 15.36
C THR A 70 -17.76 -5.54 14.68
N VAL A 71 -16.78 -6.43 14.83
CA VAL A 71 -15.48 -6.32 14.14
C VAL A 71 -15.68 -6.33 12.62
N LEU A 72 -16.45 -7.28 12.09
CA LEU A 72 -16.71 -7.39 10.65
C LEU A 72 -17.44 -6.16 10.11
N LYS A 73 -18.44 -5.65 10.84
CA LYS A 73 -19.16 -4.41 10.46
C LYS A 73 -18.20 -3.23 10.40
N LYS A 74 -17.40 -3.01 11.46
CA LYS A 74 -16.41 -1.92 11.49
C LYS A 74 -15.40 -2.03 10.35
N THR A 75 -14.86 -3.22 10.12
CA THR A 75 -13.91 -3.47 9.02
C THR A 75 -14.56 -3.18 7.67
N ALA A 76 -15.79 -3.66 7.43
CA ALA A 76 -16.51 -3.37 6.20
C ALA A 76 -16.76 -1.88 6.01
N THR A 77 -17.12 -1.13 7.06
CA THR A 77 -17.30 0.33 6.98
C THR A 77 -16.01 1.04 6.60
N VAL A 78 -14.86 0.63 7.16
CA VAL A 78 -13.56 1.21 6.80
C VAL A 78 -13.23 0.89 5.35
N GLN A 79 -13.31 -0.39 4.97
CA GLN A 79 -12.88 -0.85 3.66
C GLN A 79 -13.79 -0.38 2.51
N LEU A 80 -15.09 -0.23 2.75
CA LEU A 80 -16.06 0.16 1.72
C LEU A 80 -16.50 1.63 1.82
N GLY A 81 -16.34 2.26 2.99
CA GLY A 81 -16.77 3.63 3.23
C GLY A 81 -15.63 4.65 3.33
N ILE A 82 -14.49 4.28 3.91
CA ILE A 82 -13.36 5.20 4.14
C ILE A 82 -12.27 5.02 3.08
N LEU A 83 -11.94 3.77 2.74
CA LEU A 83 -10.86 3.47 1.80
C LEU A 83 -11.13 4.01 0.37
N PRO A 84 -12.34 3.87 -0.23
CA PRO A 84 -12.60 4.42 -1.56
C PRO A 84 -12.37 5.93 -1.68
N PRO A 85 -13.01 6.80 -0.86
CA PRO A 85 -12.79 8.24 -0.98
C PRO A 85 -11.34 8.62 -0.66
N PHE A 86 -10.67 7.89 0.26
CA PHE A 86 -9.25 8.08 0.51
C PHE A 86 -8.40 7.79 -0.75
N LEU A 87 -8.59 6.65 -1.42
CA LEU A 87 -7.81 6.30 -2.61
C LEU A 87 -8.08 7.25 -3.78
N THR A 88 -9.33 7.64 -3.99
CA THR A 88 -9.69 8.68 -4.97
C THR A 88 -8.95 9.99 -4.68
N ALA A 89 -9.00 10.46 -3.43
CA ALA A 89 -8.31 11.66 -3.02
C ALA A 89 -6.79 11.52 -3.12
N PHE A 90 -6.23 10.35 -2.77
CA PHE A 90 -4.80 10.06 -2.83
C PHE A 90 -4.26 10.24 -4.24
N PHE A 91 -4.80 9.52 -5.22
CA PHE A 91 -4.30 9.56 -6.60
C PHE A 91 -4.52 10.93 -7.23
N TYR A 92 -5.69 11.55 -7.01
CA TYR A 92 -5.95 12.89 -7.50
C TYR A 92 -4.96 13.91 -6.90
N TYR A 93 -4.81 13.91 -5.58
CA TYR A 93 -3.96 14.86 -4.86
C TYR A 93 -2.48 14.70 -5.23
N MET A 94 -2.00 13.46 -5.38
CA MET A 94 -0.63 13.21 -5.84
C MET A 94 -0.34 13.87 -7.19
N ARG A 95 -1.21 13.72 -8.19
CA ARG A 95 -1.06 14.38 -9.50
C ARG A 95 -1.05 15.90 -9.37
N ARG A 96 -1.88 16.47 -8.49
CA ARG A 96 -1.88 17.92 -8.21
C ARG A 96 -0.58 18.40 -7.60
N LEU A 97 0.00 17.63 -6.66
CA LEU A 97 1.29 17.94 -6.04
C LEU A 97 2.47 17.80 -7.01
N GLU A 98 2.32 16.99 -8.05
CA GLU A 98 3.25 16.88 -9.18
C GLU A 98 3.08 18.01 -10.22
N GLY A 99 2.13 18.92 -10.01
CA GLY A 99 1.86 20.05 -10.91
C GLY A 99 1.08 19.68 -12.17
N LYS A 100 0.46 18.49 -12.21
CA LYS A 100 -0.39 18.05 -13.34
C LYS A 100 -1.76 18.72 -13.29
N ASP A 101 -2.46 18.75 -14.43
CA ASP A 101 -3.78 19.35 -14.57
C ASP A 101 -4.91 18.50 -13.96
N HIS A 102 -6.16 18.96 -14.12
CA HIS A 102 -7.33 18.26 -13.54
C HIS A 102 -7.54 16.91 -14.21
N ASP A 103 -7.43 16.87 -15.55
CA ASP A 103 -7.68 15.68 -16.35
C ASP A 103 -6.67 14.59 -16.03
N ALA A 104 -5.39 14.93 -15.86
CA ALA A 104 -4.37 13.99 -15.38
C ALA A 104 -4.69 13.44 -13.98
N GLY A 105 -5.24 14.28 -13.09
CA GLY A 105 -5.72 13.86 -11.77
C GLY A 105 -6.84 12.83 -11.85
N VAL A 106 -7.86 13.11 -12.64
CA VAL A 106 -9.00 12.20 -12.86
C VAL A 106 -8.55 10.90 -13.54
N GLN A 107 -7.66 11.00 -14.53
CA GLN A 107 -7.14 9.84 -15.24
C GLN A 107 -6.34 8.94 -14.30
N SER A 108 -5.48 9.52 -13.45
CA SER A 108 -4.74 8.77 -12.43
C SER A 108 -5.65 8.04 -11.45
N VAL A 109 -6.83 8.58 -11.13
CA VAL A 109 -7.81 7.84 -10.30
C VAL A 109 -8.34 6.64 -11.09
N LYS A 110 -8.78 6.83 -12.33
CA LYS A 110 -9.33 5.75 -13.17
C LYS A 110 -8.34 4.61 -13.36
N ASP A 111 -7.08 4.94 -13.59
CA ASP A 111 -6.03 3.98 -13.91
C ASP A 111 -5.59 3.14 -12.70
N ASN A 112 -5.67 3.72 -11.50
CA ASN A 112 -4.99 3.16 -10.33
C ASN A 112 -5.94 2.74 -9.21
N PHE A 113 -7.16 3.29 -9.16
CA PHE A 113 -8.11 3.05 -8.08
C PHE A 113 -8.40 1.57 -7.89
N THR A 114 -8.78 0.86 -8.97
CA THR A 114 -9.19 -0.54 -8.89
C THR A 114 -8.07 -1.43 -8.37
N THR A 115 -6.85 -1.26 -8.89
CA THR A 115 -5.67 -2.00 -8.45
C THR A 115 -5.39 -1.76 -6.96
N ALA A 116 -5.40 -0.50 -6.53
CA ALA A 116 -5.13 -0.15 -5.14
C ALA A 116 -6.23 -0.61 -4.18
N PHE A 117 -7.49 -0.51 -4.61
CA PHE A 117 -8.66 -0.89 -3.83
C PHE A 117 -8.73 -2.40 -3.62
N LEU A 118 -8.56 -3.20 -4.68
CA LEU A 118 -8.56 -4.66 -4.57
C LEU A 118 -7.40 -5.14 -3.70
N MET A 119 -6.19 -4.60 -3.91
CA MET A 119 -5.04 -4.93 -3.07
C MET A 119 -5.27 -4.54 -1.62
N GLY A 120 -5.81 -3.35 -1.34
CA GLY A 120 -6.13 -2.94 0.04
C GLY A 120 -7.18 -3.85 0.70
N ASN A 121 -8.16 -4.31 -0.08
CA ASN A 121 -9.20 -5.21 0.41
C ASN A 121 -8.73 -6.64 0.65
N SER A 122 -7.69 -7.12 -0.02
CA SER A 122 -7.09 -8.44 0.23
C SER A 122 -5.98 -8.38 1.28
N TYR A 123 -5.12 -7.38 1.20
CA TYR A 123 -3.93 -7.22 2.04
C TYR A 123 -4.26 -7.00 3.51
N TRP A 124 -5.13 -6.04 3.82
CA TRP A 124 -5.39 -5.64 5.20
C TRP A 124 -6.10 -6.72 6.03
N PRO A 125 -7.10 -7.46 5.52
CA PRO A 125 -7.66 -8.60 6.24
C PRO A 125 -6.61 -9.66 6.56
N PHE A 126 -5.72 -9.97 5.63
CA PHE A 126 -4.64 -10.94 5.86
C PHE A 126 -3.68 -10.47 6.96
N VAL A 127 -3.20 -9.23 6.87
CA VAL A 127 -2.35 -8.61 7.91
C VAL A 127 -3.04 -8.62 9.27
N ASN A 128 -4.33 -8.26 9.32
CA ASN A 128 -5.10 -8.22 10.56
C ASN A 128 -5.27 -9.61 11.18
N VAL A 129 -5.49 -10.65 10.37
CA VAL A 129 -5.52 -12.04 10.87
C VAL A 129 -4.18 -12.38 11.52
N ILE A 130 -3.05 -12.10 10.86
CA ILE A 130 -1.74 -12.37 11.45
C ILE A 130 -1.55 -11.60 12.75
N ASN A 131 -1.91 -10.31 12.73
CA ASN A 131 -1.73 -9.41 13.85
C ASN A 131 -2.53 -9.81 15.09
N PHE A 132 -3.81 -10.15 14.93
CA PHE A 132 -4.65 -10.50 16.07
C PHE A 132 -4.48 -11.96 16.50
N ARG A 133 -4.12 -12.87 15.58
CA ARG A 133 -3.96 -14.29 15.89
C ARG A 133 -2.59 -14.65 16.45
N PHE A 134 -1.51 -14.10 15.91
CA PHE A 134 -0.16 -14.54 16.22
C PHE A 134 0.66 -13.51 17.02
N MET A 135 0.35 -12.22 16.94
CA MET A 135 1.14 -11.20 17.63
C MET A 135 0.66 -10.92 19.07
N PRO A 136 1.58 -10.92 20.05
CA PRO A 136 1.36 -10.34 21.38
C PRO A 136 0.89 -8.89 21.29
N ALA A 137 0.02 -8.47 22.22
CA ALA A 137 -0.67 -7.18 22.17
C ALA A 137 0.29 -5.96 22.06
N ASP A 138 1.42 -6.01 22.75
CA ASP A 138 2.49 -4.99 22.76
C ASP A 138 3.23 -4.88 21.42
N LYS A 139 3.26 -5.95 20.62
CA LYS A 139 3.95 -5.99 19.32
C LYS A 139 3.04 -5.71 18.12
N ARG A 140 1.72 -5.64 18.32
CA ARG A 140 0.74 -5.46 17.23
C ARG A 140 0.95 -4.16 16.47
N VAL A 141 1.27 -3.08 17.18
CA VAL A 141 1.53 -1.76 16.58
C VAL A 141 2.74 -1.83 15.65
N LEU A 142 3.78 -2.57 16.03
CA LEU A 142 4.97 -2.75 15.19
C LEU A 142 4.62 -3.49 13.89
N LEU A 143 3.90 -4.62 13.97
CA LEU A 143 3.50 -5.37 12.78
C LEU A 143 2.62 -4.51 11.86
N THR A 144 1.59 -3.86 12.39
CA THR A 144 0.70 -2.99 11.60
C THR A 144 1.45 -1.82 10.97
N SER A 145 2.42 -1.24 11.69
CA SER A 145 3.24 -0.15 11.16
C SER A 145 4.15 -0.61 10.02
N SER A 146 4.79 -1.78 10.16
CA SER A 146 5.60 -2.37 9.09
C SER A 146 4.74 -2.74 7.87
N ALA A 147 3.56 -3.30 8.09
CA ALA A 147 2.61 -3.60 7.02
C ALA A 147 2.12 -2.33 6.30
N ALA A 148 1.90 -1.24 7.05
CA ALA A 148 1.55 0.05 6.46
C ALA A 148 2.65 0.58 5.54
N VAL A 149 3.92 0.46 5.93
CA VAL A 149 5.04 0.84 5.06
C VAL A 149 5.01 0.02 3.77
N LEU A 150 4.79 -1.29 3.83
CA LEU A 150 4.71 -2.16 2.64
C LEU A 150 3.54 -1.76 1.72
N TYR A 151 2.37 -1.48 2.28
CA TYR A 151 1.23 -1.00 1.48
C TYR A 151 1.50 0.38 0.86
N ASN A 152 2.19 1.28 1.57
CA ASN A 152 2.59 2.58 1.04
C ASN A 152 3.64 2.46 -0.06
N THR A 153 4.59 1.52 0.06
CA THR A 153 5.52 1.16 -1.01
C THR A 153 4.77 0.72 -2.27
N PHE A 154 3.76 -0.14 -2.10
CA PHE A 154 2.89 -0.55 -3.18
C PHE A 154 2.11 0.62 -3.80
N LEU A 155 1.53 1.51 -2.98
CA LEU A 155 0.85 2.71 -3.49
C LEU A 155 1.81 3.64 -4.24
N SER A 156 3.07 3.75 -3.81
CA SER A 156 4.12 4.47 -4.52
C SER A 156 4.37 3.89 -5.90
N TRP A 157 4.56 2.57 -5.98
CA TRP A 157 4.74 1.87 -7.26
C TRP A 157 3.52 2.04 -8.18
N VAL A 158 2.30 1.82 -7.68
CA VAL A 158 1.06 2.04 -8.45
C VAL A 158 0.94 3.49 -8.93
N ASN A 159 1.38 4.46 -8.15
CA ASN A 159 1.28 5.88 -8.50
C ASN A 159 2.22 6.27 -9.66
N VAL A 160 3.36 5.59 -9.83
CA VAL A 160 4.39 5.94 -10.83
C VAL A 160 4.38 5.03 -12.06
N SER A 161 4.04 3.75 -11.92
CA SER A 161 4.04 2.79 -13.03
C SER A 161 2.75 2.92 -13.84
N ALA A 162 2.84 2.83 -15.17
CA ALA A 162 1.65 2.81 -16.03
C ALA A 162 0.87 1.49 -15.87
N PRO A 163 -0.45 1.45 -16.10
CA PRO A 163 -1.23 0.21 -15.98
C PRO A 163 -0.71 -0.97 -16.80
N GLU A 164 -0.20 -0.71 -18.01
CA GLU A 164 0.34 -1.75 -18.89
C GLU A 164 1.70 -2.27 -18.39
N GLU A 165 2.61 -1.38 -17.99
CA GLU A 165 3.89 -1.75 -17.38
C GLU A 165 3.69 -2.64 -16.14
N ARG A 166 2.70 -2.31 -15.29
CA ARG A 166 2.38 -3.13 -14.12
C ARG A 166 1.92 -4.53 -14.49
N LYS A 167 1.13 -4.69 -15.56
CA LYS A 167 0.71 -6.02 -16.01
C LYS A 167 1.90 -6.82 -16.52
N GLU A 168 2.79 -6.18 -17.29
CA GLU A 168 4.00 -6.81 -17.81
C GLU A 168 4.94 -7.25 -16.68
N GLU A 169 5.17 -6.39 -15.68
CA GLU A 169 5.99 -6.71 -14.51
C GLU A 169 5.42 -7.89 -13.70
N VAL A 170 4.09 -7.94 -13.52
CA VAL A 170 3.43 -9.05 -12.81
C VAL A 170 3.55 -10.35 -13.62
N LEU A 171 3.29 -10.33 -14.92
CA LEU A 171 3.42 -11.50 -15.79
C LEU A 171 4.87 -12.01 -15.84
N ALA A 172 5.84 -11.11 -15.90
CA ALA A 172 7.25 -11.45 -15.86
C ALA A 172 7.63 -12.13 -14.53
N ALA A 173 7.11 -11.62 -13.40
CA ALA A 173 7.32 -12.22 -12.09
C ALA A 173 6.66 -13.61 -11.99
N GLU A 174 5.44 -13.79 -12.51
CA GLU A 174 4.75 -15.08 -12.56
C GLU A 174 5.56 -16.10 -13.37
N HIS A 175 5.99 -15.75 -14.58
CA HIS A 175 6.83 -16.61 -15.41
C HIS A 175 8.17 -16.96 -14.74
N ALA A 176 8.79 -16.02 -14.03
CA ALA A 176 10.04 -16.27 -13.31
C ALA A 176 9.85 -17.26 -12.14
N LEU A 177 8.72 -17.16 -11.43
CA LEU A 177 8.38 -18.10 -10.35
C LEU A 177 8.06 -19.50 -10.89
N GLU A 178 7.34 -19.59 -12.00
CA GLU A 178 7.04 -20.87 -12.66
C GLU A 178 8.30 -21.53 -13.23
N GLY A 179 9.16 -20.76 -13.91
CA GLY A 179 10.43 -21.24 -14.45
C GLY A 179 11.41 -21.67 -13.35
N GLY A 180 11.47 -20.92 -12.24
CA GLY A 180 12.26 -21.29 -11.06
C GLY A 180 11.74 -22.56 -10.39
N SER A 181 10.42 -22.76 -10.35
CA SER A 181 9.81 -23.98 -9.82
C SER A 181 10.07 -25.20 -10.72
N ALA A 182 10.06 -25.04 -12.05
CA ALA A 182 10.39 -26.12 -12.98
C ALA A 182 11.85 -26.59 -12.85
N HIS A 183 12.80 -25.65 -12.75
CA HIS A 183 14.20 -25.97 -12.52
C HIS A 183 14.47 -26.63 -11.16
N ALA A 184 13.70 -26.28 -10.12
CA ALA A 184 13.80 -26.93 -8.81
C ALA A 184 13.30 -28.38 -8.82
N VAL A 185 12.30 -28.70 -9.67
CA VAL A 185 11.75 -30.06 -9.81
C VAL A 185 12.68 -30.98 -10.61
N ASP A 186 13.30 -30.48 -11.69
CA ASP A 186 14.29 -31.25 -12.46
C ASP A 186 15.55 -31.58 -11.65
N ALA A 187 15.94 -30.71 -10.71
CA ALA A 187 17.05 -30.96 -9.79
C ALA A 187 16.76 -32.08 -8.76
N LEU A 188 15.48 -32.38 -8.48
CA LEU A 188 15.05 -33.43 -7.55
C LEU A 188 14.85 -34.80 -8.22
N HIS A 189 14.77 -34.83 -9.55
CA HIS A 189 14.65 -36.05 -10.34
C HIS A 189 15.71 -36.09 -11.46
N PRO A 190 17.01 -36.21 -11.11
CA PRO A 190 18.04 -36.39 -12.13
C PRO A 190 17.71 -37.66 -12.93
N LYS A 191 17.55 -37.51 -14.25
CA LYS A 191 17.36 -38.66 -15.15
C LYS A 191 18.59 -39.57 -15.01
N SER A 192 18.36 -40.76 -14.48
CA SER A 192 19.34 -41.85 -14.37
C SER A 192 19.81 -42.34 -15.73
#